data_AF-A0AAD4XQ88-F1
#
_entry.id   AF-A0AAD4XQ88-F1
#
_cell.length_a   1.000
_cell.length_b   1.000
_cell.length_c   1.000
_cell.angle_alpha   90.00
_cell.angle_beta   90.00
_cell.angle_gamma   90.00
#
_symmetry.space_group_name_H-M   'P 1'
#
loop_
_entity.id
_entity.type
_entity.pdbx_description
1 polymer ?
#
loop_
_entity_poly.entity_id
_entity_poly.type
_entity_poly.pdbx_seq_one_letter_code
_entity_poly.pdbx_strand_id
1 'polypeptide(L)'
;MNHKIMVRWLSRFFFYLDRYFIARRTLPPLNDVGLLCFRKLVYEEINARAREAVISLINQEREGEQIDRALLKNVLAIFVNIGMRNMECYVNDFEAELLSDTAGYYTRKASN
;
A
#
# COMPACT_ATOMS: atom_id res chain seq x y z
N MET A 1 -11.57 -6.51 0.48
CA MET A 1 -12.14 -7.23 1.65
C MET A 1 -11.56 -8.64 1.84
N ASN A 2 -11.38 -9.44 0.78
CA ASN A 2 -11.12 -10.89 0.92
C ASN A 2 -9.69 -11.28 1.34
N HIS A 3 -8.63 -10.59 0.89
CA HIS A 3 -7.26 -11.01 1.22
C HIS A 3 -6.92 -10.85 2.71
N LYS A 4 -7.36 -9.77 3.38
CA LYS A 4 -7.09 -9.56 4.82
C LYS A 4 -7.78 -10.60 5.71
N ILE A 5 -9.00 -11.00 5.33
CA ILE A 5 -9.75 -12.05 6.03
C ILE A 5 -9.03 -13.39 5.82
N MET A 6 -8.65 -13.71 4.58
CA MET A 6 -7.91 -14.93 4.24
C MET A 6 -6.58 -15.03 4.98
N VAL A 7 -5.78 -13.95 5.00
CA VAL A 7 -4.51 -13.89 5.74
C VAL A 7 -4.72 -14.09 7.25
N ARG A 8 -5.78 -13.50 7.83
CA ARG A 8 -6.13 -13.67 9.24
C ARG A 8 -6.56 -15.11 9.59
N TRP A 9 -7.24 -15.80 8.67
CA TRP A 9 -7.62 -17.21 8.86
C TRP A 9 -6.41 -18.14 8.68
N LEU A 10 -5.60 -17.92 7.66
CA LEU A 10 -4.37 -18.69 7.42
C LEU A 10 -3.39 -18.58 8.59
N SER A 11 -3.23 -17.40 9.19
CA SER A 11 -2.38 -17.23 10.38
C SER A 11 -2.90 -18.00 11.59
N ARG A 12 -4.21 -18.22 11.69
CA ARG A 12 -4.84 -19.04 12.74
C ARG A 12 -4.70 -20.53 12.48
N PHE A 13 -4.92 -20.97 11.24
CA PHE A 13 -4.79 -22.38 10.86
C PHE A 13 -3.34 -22.88 10.99
N PHE A 14 -2.36 -22.06 10.62
CA PHE A 14 -0.95 -22.42 10.66
C PHE A 14 -0.22 -21.95 11.92
N PHE A 15 -0.96 -21.47 12.94
CA PHE A 15 -0.39 -20.95 14.19
C PHE A 15 0.55 -21.95 14.89
N TYR A 16 0.24 -23.25 14.84
CA TYR A 16 1.07 -24.28 15.44
C TYR A 16 2.42 -24.43 14.72
N LEU A 17 2.45 -24.34 13.38
CA LEU A 17 3.68 -24.36 12.60
C LEU A 17 4.51 -23.10 12.84
N ASP A 18 3.86 -21.93 12.90
CA ASP A 18 4.48 -20.64 13.21
C ASP A 18 5.14 -20.65 14.60
N ARG A 19 4.45 -21.20 15.62
CA ARG A 19 4.92 -21.17 17.01
C ARG A 19 5.99 -22.21 17.33
N TYR A 20 5.96 -23.39 16.72
CA TYR A 20 6.83 -24.51 17.10
C TYR A 20 7.79 -24.97 16.02
N PHE A 21 7.44 -24.87 14.73
CA PHE A 21 8.25 -25.38 13.63
C PHE A 21 9.15 -24.28 13.04
N ILE A 22 8.59 -23.09 12.84
CA ILE A 22 9.29 -21.92 12.29
C ILE A 22 10.25 -21.32 13.33
N ALA A 23 9.83 -21.22 14.60
CA ALA A 23 10.68 -20.76 15.71
C ALA A 23 11.92 -21.64 15.97
N ARG A 24 11.83 -22.95 15.70
CA ARG A 24 12.96 -23.90 15.87
C ARG A 24 13.93 -23.91 14.68
N ARG A 25 13.53 -23.39 13.52
CA ARG A 25 14.33 -23.39 12.28
C ARG A 25 14.73 -21.99 11.80
N THR A 26 14.38 -20.94 12.54
CA THR A 26 14.71 -19.54 12.22
C THR A 26 14.21 -19.11 10.82
N LEU A 27 13.07 -19.67 10.40
CA LEU A 27 12.45 -19.33 9.11
C LEU A 27 11.58 -18.07 9.26
N PRO A 28 11.33 -17.30 8.18
CA PRO A 28 10.39 -16.18 8.22
C PRO A 28 8.97 -16.68 8.54
N PRO A 29 8.19 -15.94 9.35
CA PRO A 29 6.84 -16.34 9.72
C PRO A 29 5.91 -16.35 8.51
N LEU A 30 4.85 -17.17 8.56
CA LEU A 30 3.98 -17.39 7.40
C LEU A 30 3.28 -16.10 6.92
N ASN A 31 3.00 -15.17 7.84
CA ASN A 31 2.43 -13.87 7.52
C ASN A 31 3.36 -13.04 6.60
N ASP A 32 4.66 -13.09 6.85
CA ASP A 32 5.65 -12.35 6.08
C ASP A 32 5.79 -12.93 4.66
N VAL A 33 5.75 -14.26 4.54
CA VAL A 33 5.74 -14.96 3.24
C VAL A 33 4.47 -14.64 2.45
N GLY A 34 3.30 -14.67 3.09
CA GLY A 34 2.03 -14.32 2.46
C GLY A 34 1.99 -12.88 1.96
N LEU A 35 2.53 -11.95 2.74
CA LEU A 35 2.65 -10.54 2.37
C LEU A 35 3.64 -10.34 1.21
N LEU A 36 4.78 -11.04 1.21
CA LEU A 36 5.75 -11.03 0.12
C LEU A 36 5.13 -11.54 -1.19
N CYS A 37 4.35 -12.63 -1.13
CA CYS A 37 3.63 -13.15 -2.29
C CYS A 37 2.61 -12.13 -2.83
N PHE A 38 1.86 -11.47 -1.94
CA PHE A 38 0.93 -10.41 -2.35
C PHE A 38 1.65 -9.22 -2.98
N ARG A 39 2.81 -8.83 -2.43
CA ARG A 39 3.65 -7.76 -2.98
C ARG A 39 4.06 -8.09 -4.42
N LYS A 40 4.62 -9.28 -4.64
CA LYS A 40 5.12 -9.71 -5.96
C LYS A 40 4.03 -9.93 -7.00
N LEU A 41 2.93 -10.57 -6.61
CA LEU A 41 1.92 -11.03 -7.58
C LEU A 41 0.81 -10.00 -7.85
N VAL A 42 0.59 -9.08 -6.92
CA VAL A 42 -0.54 -8.13 -6.99
C VAL A 42 -0.03 -6.71 -6.96
N TYR A 43 0.74 -6.33 -5.94
CA TYR A 43 1.12 -4.93 -5.76
C TYR A 43 2.02 -4.40 -6.88
N GLU A 44 3.03 -5.15 -7.30
CA GLU A 44 3.92 -4.74 -8.40
C GLU A 44 3.16 -4.48 -9.71
N GLU A 45 2.10 -5.23 -9.98
CA GLU A 45 1.26 -5.07 -11.18
C GLU A 45 0.30 -3.87 -11.10
N ILE A 46 -0.20 -3.55 -9.90
CA ILE A 46 -1.24 -2.53 -9.71
C ILE A 46 -0.71 -1.18 -9.21
N ASN A 47 0.50 -1.12 -8.64
CA ASN A 47 0.97 0.05 -7.89
C ASN A 47 0.98 1.33 -8.75
N ALA A 48 1.43 1.25 -10.00
CA ALA A 48 1.55 2.40 -10.89
C ALA A 48 0.17 2.97 -11.23
N ARG A 49 -0.76 2.10 -11.65
CA ARG A 49 -2.14 2.51 -11.97
C ARG A 49 -2.86 3.05 -10.73
N ALA A 50 -2.66 2.40 -9.58
CA ALA A 50 -3.24 2.85 -8.32
C ALA A 50 -2.69 4.22 -7.92
N ARG A 51 -1.38 4.45 -8.07
CA ARG A 51 -0.74 5.73 -7.80
C ARG A 51 -1.26 6.83 -8.71
N GLU A 52 -1.28 6.62 -10.01
CA GLU A 52 -1.80 7.59 -10.98
C GLU A 52 -3.25 7.98 -10.65
N ALA A 53 -4.09 7.00 -10.35
CA ALA A 53 -5.48 7.24 -9.96
C ALA A 53 -5.59 8.03 -8.64
N VAL A 54 -4.77 7.71 -7.64
CA VAL A 54 -4.75 8.43 -6.35
C VAL A 54 -4.30 9.88 -6.53
N ILE A 55 -3.24 10.13 -7.30
CA ILE A 55 -2.75 11.49 -7.59
C ILE A 55 -3.82 12.28 -8.37
N SER A 56 -4.47 11.65 -9.35
CA SER A 56 -5.57 12.25 -10.10
C SER A 56 -6.73 12.67 -9.19
N LEU A 57 -7.15 11.80 -8.26
CA LEU A 57 -8.21 12.12 -7.28
C LEU A 57 -7.81 13.28 -6.36
N ILE A 58 -6.55 13.33 -5.92
CA ILE A 58 -6.04 14.44 -5.10
C ILE A 58 -6.08 15.76 -5.89
N ASN A 59 -5.72 15.73 -7.17
CA ASN A 59 -5.77 16.93 -8.03
C ASN A 59 -7.22 17.38 -8.30
N GLN A 60 -8.15 16.46 -8.50
CA GLN A 60 -9.58 16.77 -8.58
C GLN A 60 -10.08 17.47 -7.31
N GLU A 61 -9.72 16.93 -6.14
CA GLU A 61 -10.06 17.56 -4.87
C GLU A 61 -9.47 18.97 -4.71
N ARG A 62 -8.26 19.21 -5.20
CA ARG A 62 -7.62 20.54 -5.18
C ARG A 62 -8.32 21.58 -6.06
N GLU A 63 -8.97 21.12 -7.13
CA GLU A 63 -9.81 21.95 -8.01
C GLU A 63 -11.24 22.12 -7.46
N GLY A 64 -11.56 21.53 -6.31
CA GLY A 64 -12.84 21.68 -5.64
C GLY A 64 -13.86 20.60 -5.97
N GLU A 65 -13.47 19.54 -6.69
CA GLU A 65 -14.33 18.38 -6.90
C GLU A 65 -14.48 17.57 -5.61
N GLN A 66 -15.67 17.00 -5.40
CA GLN A 66 -15.93 16.14 -4.26
C GLN A 66 -15.46 14.72 -4.56
N ILE A 67 -14.51 14.22 -3.76
CA ILE A 67 -13.99 12.85 -3.88
C ILE A 67 -14.39 11.97 -2.69
N ASP A 68 -14.34 10.66 -2.87
CA ASP A 68 -14.44 9.70 -1.76
C ASP A 68 -13.10 9.60 -1.01
N ARG A 69 -12.96 10.42 0.03
CA ARG A 69 -11.79 10.40 0.93
C ARG A 69 -11.62 9.08 1.68
N ALA A 70 -12.70 8.35 1.94
CA ALA A 70 -12.63 7.05 2.61
C ALA A 70 -12.01 6.00 1.69
N LEU A 71 -12.40 6.00 0.42
CA LEU A 71 -11.76 5.19 -0.62
C LEU A 71 -10.28 5.55 -0.76
N LEU A 72 -9.94 6.83 -0.86
CA LEU A 72 -8.56 7.30 -0.97
C LEU A 72 -7.70 6.79 0.21
N LYS A 73 -8.19 6.95 1.44
CA LYS A 73 -7.52 6.46 2.65
C LYS A 73 -7.32 4.94 2.64
N ASN A 74 -8.29 4.17 2.13
CA ASN A 74 -8.19 2.73 2.04
C ASN A 74 -7.11 2.28 1.03
N VAL A 75 -6.98 2.98 -0.09
CA VAL A 75 -5.95 2.71 -1.09
C VAL A 75 -4.56 3.10 -0.54
N LEU A 76 -4.43 4.26 0.09
CA LEU A 76 -3.18 4.68 0.74
C LEU A 76 -2.72 3.69 1.82
N ALA A 77 -3.65 3.11 2.57
CA ALA A 77 -3.32 2.07 3.54
C ALA A 77 -2.66 0.84 2.90
N ILE A 78 -2.87 0.55 1.62
CA ILE A 78 -2.22 -0.58 0.94
C ILE A 78 -0.71 -0.31 0.80
N PHE A 79 -0.33 0.88 0.32
CA PHE A 79 1.07 1.31 0.18
C PHE A 79 1.84 1.24 1.51
N VAL A 80 1.20 1.64 2.61
CA VAL A 80 1.80 1.58 3.96
C VAL A 80 1.92 0.15 4.47
N ASN A 81 0.87 -0.68 4.31
CA ASN A 81 0.86 -2.02 4.90
C ASN A 81 1.79 -3.01 4.18
N ILE A 82 2.14 -2.76 2.92
CA ILE A 82 2.99 -3.64 2.12
C ILE A 82 4.47 -3.54 2.48
N GLY A 83 4.90 -2.42 3.06
CA GLY A 83 6.29 -2.22 3.51
C GLY A 83 6.72 -3.07 4.70
N MET A 84 5.92 -4.06 5.15
CA MET A 84 6.28 -4.99 6.23
C MET A 84 6.82 -4.27 7.49
N ARG A 85 6.08 -3.24 7.96
CA ARG A 85 6.45 -2.31 9.06
C ARG A 85 7.48 -1.23 8.72
N ASN A 86 8.00 -1.19 7.50
CA ASN A 86 8.72 -0.04 6.96
C ASN A 86 7.80 0.82 6.08
N MET A 87 8.23 2.05 5.80
CA MET A 87 7.55 2.98 4.91
C MET A 87 8.18 3.05 3.52
N GLU A 88 9.15 2.20 3.18
CA GLU A 88 9.90 2.29 1.91
C GLU A 88 8.99 2.21 0.69
N CYS A 89 8.02 1.29 0.68
CA CYS A 89 7.05 1.20 -0.42
C CYS A 89 6.19 2.46 -0.53
N TYR A 90 5.79 3.05 0.59
CA TYR A 90 5.04 4.30 0.58
C TYR A 90 5.90 5.46 0.06
N VAL A 91 7.13 5.58 0.56
CA VAL A 91 8.06 6.67 0.22
C VAL A 91 8.45 6.60 -1.26
N ASN A 92 8.94 5.44 -1.70
CA ASN A 92 9.50 5.26 -3.03
C ASN A 92 8.42 5.11 -4.10
N ASP A 93 7.36 4.36 -3.81
CA ASP A 93 6.37 4.01 -4.83
C ASP A 93 5.21 4.99 -4.88
N PHE A 94 5.05 5.93 -3.93
CA PHE A 94 3.93 6.88 -3.91
C PHE A 94 4.34 8.31 -3.55
N GLU A 95 4.98 8.52 -2.40
CA GLU A 95 5.26 9.87 -1.87
C GLU A 95 6.15 10.70 -2.81
N ALA A 96 7.18 10.08 -3.39
CA ALA A 96 8.07 10.75 -4.33
C ALA A 96 7.34 11.35 -5.53
N GLU A 97 6.44 10.59 -6.17
CA GLU A 97 5.65 11.10 -7.29
C GLU A 97 4.59 12.11 -6.84
N LEU A 98 3.93 11.87 -5.69
CA LEU A 98 2.97 12.83 -5.15
C LEU A 98 3.62 14.20 -4.90
N LEU A 99 4.80 14.24 -4.30
CA LEU A 99 5.53 15.47 -4.03
C LEU A 99 5.92 16.18 -5.33
N SER A 100 6.38 15.43 -6.34
CA SER A 100 6.72 15.97 -7.65
C SER A 100 5.52 16.61 -8.34
N ASP A 101 4.38 15.90 -8.39
CA ASP A 101 3.13 16.42 -8.94
C ASP A 101 2.62 17.65 -8.17
N THR A 102 2.66 17.59 -6.84
CA THR A 102 2.21 18.68 -5.97
C THR A 102 3.07 19.94 -6.15
N ALA A 103 4.39 19.79 -6.28
CA ALA A 103 5.27 20.91 -6.58
C ALA A 103 4.90 21.55 -7.93
N GLY A 104 4.74 20.74 -8.98
CA GLY A 104 4.32 21.23 -10.30
C GLY A 104 2.93 21.88 -10.31
N TYR A 105 2.00 21.38 -9.48
CA TYR A 105 0.69 21.98 -9.29
C TYR A 105 0.79 23.39 -8.68
N TYR A 106 1.48 23.54 -7.54
CA TYR A 106 1.56 24.83 -6.86
C TYR A 106 2.44 25.85 -7.59
N THR A 107 3.48 25.43 -8.33
CA THR A 107 4.24 26.34 -9.19
C THR A 107 3.37 26.97 -10.27
N ARG A 108 2.53 26.17 -10.94
CA ARG A 108 1.58 26.67 -11.95
C ARG A 108 0.52 27.57 -11.31
N LYS A 109 -0.02 27.16 -10.16
CA LYS A 109 -1.05 27.93 -9.44
C LYS A 109 -0.55 29.27 -8.90
N ALA A 110 0.72 29.39 -8.57
CA ALA A 110 1.34 30.64 -8.12
C ALA A 110 1.76 31.57 -9.27
N SER A 111 1.85 31.05 -10.50
CA SER A 111 2.21 31.82 -11.70
C SER A 111 0.98 32.36 -12.45
N ASN A 112 -0.22 31.91 -12.06
CA ASN A 112 -1.52 32.43 -12.50
C ASN A 112 -2.09 33.39 -11.45
#